data_AF-A0A2B7ZWV9-F1
#
_entry.id   AF-A0A2B7ZWV9-F1
#
_cell.length_a   1.000
_cell.length_b   1.000
_cell.length_c   1.000
_cell.angle_alpha   90.00
_cell.angle_beta   90.00
_cell.angle_gamma   90.00
#
_symmetry.space_group_name_H-M   'P 1'
#
loop_
_entity.id
_entity.type
_entity.pdbx_description
1 polymer ?
#
loop_
_entity_poly.entity_id
_entity_poly.type
_entity_poly.pdbx_seq_one_letter_code
_entity_poly.pdbx_strand_id
1 'polypeptide(L)'
;GEYRNLKDFSLDFKKEELIIYDMASQKLLFYDLNGKYKREIRNGLFFDNLFPLGEGGLWGLVSASKSNGISNYYNILFYNQTNNQILNRFLPFLHPSLPGITQANNLSVTEEGILFTYPFCDTLYSVAKNGLTPKYFVSCDKFVNAKEAENYNMNSTEVYSKFDNEGKYFRYSNLAETNEWIYFTYAIHRRIFDVYYSKRAKNTINLRKVTFDGTLHLFPYRSSYGDYFVSLAEAQVLFNLKEKLTGDIGALAKSISAADNPILILCKMK
;
A
#
# COMPACT_ATOMS: atom_id res chain seq x y z
N GLY A 1 17.25 -17.39 11.92
CA GLY A 1 16.92 -16.00 12.31
C GLY A 1 15.56 -15.98 12.98
N GLU A 2 15.41 -15.19 14.03
CA GLU A 2 14.15 -15.01 14.76
C GLU A 2 13.63 -13.59 14.58
N TYR A 3 12.31 -13.43 14.63
CA TYR A 3 11.61 -12.15 14.46
C TYR A 3 10.52 -11.99 15.51
N ARG A 4 10.17 -10.72 15.82
CA ARG A 4 9.16 -10.39 16.82
C ARG A 4 7.91 -9.77 16.22
N ASN A 5 8.05 -8.95 15.18
CA ASN A 5 6.92 -8.33 14.49
C ASN A 5 7.26 -8.15 13.01
N LEU A 6 6.76 -9.09 12.19
CA LEU A 6 6.89 -9.02 10.75
C LEU A 6 6.02 -7.90 10.20
N LYS A 7 6.67 -6.87 9.66
CA LYS A 7 5.97 -5.76 9.04
C LYS A 7 5.81 -5.94 7.54
N ASP A 8 6.89 -6.34 6.88
CA ASP A 8 6.92 -6.51 5.43
C ASP A 8 7.94 -7.56 5.01
N PHE A 9 7.81 -8.05 3.78
CA PHE A 9 8.80 -8.90 3.14
C PHE A 9 8.91 -8.57 1.65
N SER A 10 10.04 -8.92 1.04
CA SER A 10 10.26 -8.73 -0.38
C SER A 10 11.18 -9.82 -0.93
N LEU A 11 11.06 -10.09 -2.23
CA LEU A 11 11.92 -11.03 -2.95
C LEU A 11 12.92 -10.25 -3.80
N ASP A 12 14.21 -10.47 -3.58
CA ASP A 12 15.27 -10.04 -4.49
C ASP A 12 15.60 -11.20 -5.41
N PHE A 13 14.90 -11.28 -6.55
CA PHE A 13 15.10 -12.37 -7.52
C PHE A 13 16.49 -12.37 -8.14
N LYS A 14 17.19 -11.23 -8.21
CA LYS A 14 18.55 -11.17 -8.74
C LYS A 14 19.56 -11.80 -7.80
N LYS A 15 19.35 -11.63 -6.48
CA LYS A 15 20.21 -12.23 -5.45
C LYS A 15 19.69 -13.57 -4.94
N GLU A 16 18.52 -13.99 -5.41
CA GLU A 16 17.79 -15.16 -4.92
C GLU A 16 17.60 -15.13 -3.40
N GLU A 17 17.15 -13.97 -2.88
CA GLU A 17 16.95 -13.76 -1.44
C GLU A 17 15.52 -13.37 -1.10
N LEU A 18 15.01 -13.97 -0.02
CA LEU A 18 13.86 -13.46 0.70
C LEU A 18 14.35 -12.50 1.78
N ILE A 19 13.84 -11.27 1.76
CA ILE A 19 14.15 -10.23 2.72
C ILE A 19 12.91 -10.02 3.60
N ILE A 20 13.08 -10.15 4.90
CA ILE A 20 12.02 -9.98 5.89
C ILE A 20 12.39 -8.81 6.80
N TYR A 21 11.43 -7.92 7.05
CA TYR A 21 11.63 -6.81 7.96
C TYR A 21 10.90 -7.02 9.29
N ASP A 22 11.69 -7.11 10.36
CA ASP A 22 11.21 -7.16 11.73
C ASP A 22 11.22 -5.74 12.33
N MET A 23 10.05 -5.11 12.36
CA MET A 23 9.90 -3.73 12.81
C MET A 23 10.20 -3.59 14.31
N ALA A 24 9.86 -4.57 15.13
CA ALA A 24 10.06 -4.49 16.58
C ALA A 24 11.55 -4.48 16.95
N SER A 25 12.39 -5.15 16.15
CA SER A 25 13.83 -5.21 16.35
C SER A 25 14.63 -4.29 15.40
N GLN A 26 13.95 -3.55 14.51
CA GLN A 26 14.53 -2.67 13.48
C GLN A 26 15.64 -3.37 12.69
N LYS A 27 15.34 -4.58 12.21
CA LYS A 27 16.31 -5.40 11.48
C LYS A 27 15.72 -6.01 10.22
N LEU A 28 16.60 -6.18 9.24
CA LEU A 28 16.37 -6.94 8.03
C LEU A 28 16.95 -8.34 8.23
N LEU A 29 16.16 -9.36 7.96
CA LEU A 29 16.57 -10.76 7.95
C LEU A 29 16.60 -11.23 6.49
N PHE A 30 17.64 -11.94 6.11
CA PHE A 30 17.84 -12.44 4.75
C PHE A 30 17.88 -13.96 4.78
N TYR A 31 17.10 -14.56 3.89
CA TYR A 31 17.01 -16.00 3.68
C TYR A 31 17.25 -16.30 2.20
N ASP A 32 17.65 -17.51 1.86
CA ASP A 32 17.51 -17.98 0.48
C ASP A 32 16.03 -18.30 0.17
N LEU A 33 15.73 -18.58 -1.09
CA LEU A 33 14.37 -18.89 -1.53
C LEU A 33 13.83 -20.25 -1.01
N ASN A 34 14.69 -21.09 -0.42
CA ASN A 34 14.30 -22.32 0.27
C ASN A 34 14.02 -22.08 1.76
N GLY A 35 14.09 -20.83 2.23
CA GLY A 35 13.84 -20.45 3.62
C GLY A 35 15.02 -20.70 4.56
N LYS A 36 16.23 -20.98 4.05
CA LYS A 36 17.43 -21.08 4.88
C LYS A 36 17.94 -19.68 5.22
N TYR A 37 18.13 -19.43 6.50
CA TYR A 37 18.65 -18.16 6.99
C TYR A 37 20.10 -17.91 6.50
N LYS A 38 20.37 -16.69 6.02
CA LYS A 38 21.69 -16.25 5.54
C LYS A 38 22.34 -15.27 6.53
N ARG A 39 21.66 -14.16 6.84
CA ARG A 39 22.21 -13.07 7.68
C ARG A 39 21.12 -12.13 8.19
N GLU A 40 21.50 -11.23 9.09
CA GLU A 40 20.64 -10.13 9.55
C GLU A 40 21.43 -8.81 9.64
N ILE A 41 20.71 -7.69 9.50
CA ILE A 41 21.28 -6.33 9.59
C ILE A 41 20.33 -5.46 10.41
N ARG A 42 20.85 -4.87 11.50
CA ARG A 42 20.14 -3.84 12.27
C ARG A 42 20.40 -2.47 11.65
N ASN A 43 19.35 -1.80 11.20
CA ASN A 43 19.44 -0.51 10.51
C ASN A 43 18.93 0.65 11.36
N GLY A 44 18.20 0.36 12.44
CA GLY A 44 17.59 1.39 13.27
C GLY A 44 16.47 2.17 12.58
N LEU A 45 16.04 1.76 11.38
CA LEU A 45 15.03 2.45 10.58
C LEU A 45 13.65 1.83 10.79
N PHE A 46 12.60 2.65 10.64
CA PHE A 46 11.21 2.23 10.68
C PHE A 46 10.61 2.25 9.28
N PHE A 47 10.57 1.09 8.63
CA PHE A 47 9.96 0.95 7.32
C PHE A 47 8.52 0.47 7.44
N ASP A 48 7.63 1.01 6.61
CA ASP A 48 6.29 0.43 6.39
C ASP A 48 6.32 -0.59 5.26
N ASN A 49 7.10 -0.32 4.20
CA ASN A 49 7.35 -1.25 3.11
C ASN A 49 8.79 -1.21 2.63
N LEU A 50 9.26 -2.31 2.05
CA LEU A 50 10.60 -2.47 1.50
C LEU A 50 10.55 -3.21 0.17
N PHE A 51 11.35 -2.76 -0.79
CA PHE A 51 11.44 -3.42 -2.08
C PHE A 51 12.85 -3.32 -2.69
N PRO A 52 13.43 -4.42 -3.17
CA PRO A 52 14.66 -4.41 -3.95
C PRO A 52 14.32 -3.90 -5.35
N LEU A 53 14.90 -2.75 -5.71
CA LEU A 53 14.69 -2.16 -7.03
C LEU A 53 16.00 -1.61 -7.58
N GLY A 54 16.40 -2.12 -8.75
CA GLY A 54 17.65 -1.75 -9.39
C GLY A 54 18.87 -2.50 -8.84
N GLU A 55 20.03 -1.86 -8.90
CA GLU A 55 21.28 -2.37 -8.33
C GLU A 55 21.70 -1.45 -7.19
N GLY A 56 22.19 -2.01 -6.09
CA GLY A 56 22.91 -1.25 -5.06
C GLY A 56 22.12 -0.85 -3.81
N GLY A 57 20.87 -1.26 -3.63
CA GLY A 57 20.15 -0.97 -2.39
C GLY A 57 18.72 -1.51 -2.30
N LEU A 58 18.09 -1.24 -1.17
CA LEU A 58 16.67 -1.41 -0.91
C LEU A 58 16.00 -0.04 -0.88
N TRP A 59 14.84 0.05 -1.51
CA TRP A 59 13.97 1.19 -1.33
C TRP A 59 13.03 0.90 -0.18
N GLY A 60 12.83 1.90 0.68
CA GLY A 60 11.99 1.73 1.86
C GLY A 60 11.06 2.92 2.05
N LEU A 61 9.77 2.63 2.20
CA LEU A 61 8.80 3.61 2.66
C LEU A 61 8.95 3.78 4.17
N VAL A 62 9.13 5.00 4.63
CA VAL A 62 9.33 5.28 6.06
C VAL A 62 8.00 5.44 6.76
N SER A 63 7.88 4.80 7.91
CA SER A 63 6.73 5.02 8.77
C SER A 63 6.81 6.39 9.42
N ALA A 64 6.08 7.35 8.87
CA ALA A 64 6.15 8.73 9.32
C ALA A 64 5.69 8.93 10.78
N SER A 65 4.87 8.02 11.32
CA SER A 65 4.50 8.00 12.76
C SER A 65 5.58 7.45 13.69
N LYS A 66 6.56 6.74 13.16
CA LYS A 66 7.68 6.13 13.91
C LYS A 66 9.03 6.65 13.45
N SER A 67 9.03 7.63 12.55
CA SER A 67 10.22 8.24 11.99
C SER A 67 11.09 8.75 13.13
N ASN A 68 12.27 8.17 13.28
CA ASN A 68 13.30 8.70 14.15
C ASN A 68 14.13 9.72 13.37
N GLY A 69 14.97 10.51 14.06
CA GLY A 69 15.84 11.49 13.39
C GLY A 69 16.77 10.90 12.32
N ILE A 70 16.92 9.56 12.24
CA ILE A 70 17.79 8.86 11.28
C ILE A 70 17.26 8.95 9.84
N SER A 71 15.95 8.74 9.64
CA SER A 71 15.32 8.92 8.32
C SER A 71 15.27 10.38 7.89
N ASN A 72 15.41 11.30 8.85
CA ASN A 72 15.33 12.75 8.68
C ASN A 72 13.98 13.22 8.09
N TYR A 73 12.88 12.54 8.42
CA TYR A 73 11.52 12.90 8.03
C TYR A 73 11.28 12.91 6.50
N TYR A 74 11.69 11.84 5.81
CA TYR A 74 11.39 11.62 4.38
C TYR A 74 10.49 10.41 4.17
N ASN A 75 9.59 10.47 3.20
CA ASN A 75 8.66 9.37 2.88
C ASN A 75 9.38 8.15 2.30
N ILE A 76 10.48 8.36 1.55
CA ILE A 76 11.18 7.29 0.86
C ILE A 76 12.68 7.41 1.07
N LEU A 77 13.32 6.28 1.37
CA LEU A 77 14.76 6.14 1.46
C LEU A 77 15.25 5.16 0.40
N PHE A 78 16.40 5.47 -0.21
CA PHE A 78 17.23 4.47 -0.87
C PHE A 78 18.37 4.09 0.08
N TYR A 79 18.37 2.84 0.53
CA TYR A 79 19.19 2.33 1.61
C TYR A 79 20.12 1.21 1.13
N ASN A 80 21.41 1.32 1.41
CA ASN A 80 22.40 0.30 1.13
C ASN A 80 22.53 -0.65 2.32
N GLN A 81 22.06 -1.89 2.13
CA GLN A 81 22.11 -2.93 3.13
C GLN A 81 23.53 -3.45 3.41
N THR A 82 24.48 -3.32 2.48
CA THR A 82 25.84 -3.85 2.64
C THR A 82 26.64 -3.05 3.66
N ASN A 83 26.52 -1.72 3.64
CA ASN A 83 27.27 -0.82 4.53
C ASN A 83 26.37 -0.08 5.54
N ASN A 84 25.07 -0.39 5.57
CA ASN A 84 24.08 0.19 6.48
C ASN A 84 23.96 1.72 6.35
N GLN A 85 23.94 2.23 5.12
CA GLN A 85 23.88 3.67 4.84
C GLN A 85 22.63 4.06 4.05
N ILE A 86 22.09 5.24 4.34
CA ILE A 86 21.08 5.89 3.49
C ILE A 86 21.83 6.58 2.35
N LEU A 87 21.62 6.10 1.12
CA LEU A 87 22.23 6.65 -0.08
C LEU A 87 21.46 7.88 -0.59
N ASN A 88 20.14 7.87 -0.48
CA ASN A 88 19.31 9.00 -0.92
C ASN A 88 17.98 9.08 -0.16
N ARG A 89 17.37 10.27 -0.17
CA ARG A 89 16.12 10.59 0.51
C ARG A 89 15.19 11.32 -0.45
N PHE A 90 13.93 10.93 -0.48
CA PHE A 90 12.94 11.49 -1.41
C PHE A 90 11.66 11.86 -0.70
N LEU A 91 11.04 12.95 -1.17
CA LEU A 91 9.76 13.45 -0.71
C LEU A 91 9.75 13.71 0.81
N PRO A 92 10.26 14.86 1.27
CA PRO A 92 10.21 15.19 2.70
C PRO A 92 8.77 15.13 3.22
N PHE A 93 8.60 14.84 4.50
CA PHE A 93 7.30 14.96 5.14
C PHE A 93 6.85 16.41 5.08
N LEU A 94 5.55 16.58 4.86
CA LEU A 94 4.95 17.91 4.82
C LEU A 94 5.13 18.65 6.15
N HIS A 95 4.97 17.94 7.28
CA HIS A 95 5.19 18.51 8.60
C HIS A 95 5.57 17.43 9.64
N PRO A 96 6.54 17.68 10.53
CA PRO A 96 6.93 16.71 11.58
C PRO A 96 5.79 16.39 12.56
N SER A 97 4.87 17.32 12.80
CA SER A 97 3.68 17.13 13.67
C SER A 97 2.45 16.58 12.95
N LEU A 98 2.54 16.33 11.64
CA LEU A 98 1.62 15.47 10.90
C LEU A 98 2.28 14.09 10.81
N PRO A 99 2.45 13.36 11.94
CA PRO A 99 3.05 12.05 11.90
C PRO A 99 2.24 11.23 10.92
N GLY A 100 2.97 10.57 10.03
CA GLY A 100 2.46 9.70 8.98
C GLY A 100 1.09 9.18 9.28
N ILE A 101 0.10 9.82 8.66
CA ILE A 101 -1.25 9.29 8.50
C ILE A 101 -1.02 7.85 8.05
N THR A 102 -1.17 6.90 8.97
CA THR A 102 -0.87 5.50 8.77
C THR A 102 -1.65 5.04 7.55
N GLN A 103 -0.98 4.81 6.42
CA GLN A 103 -1.66 4.47 5.19
C GLN A 103 -1.80 2.96 5.11
N ALA A 104 -3.03 2.50 4.93
CA ALA A 104 -3.26 1.14 4.47
C ALA A 104 -3.00 1.12 2.96
N ASN A 105 -1.90 0.47 2.57
CA ASN A 105 -1.54 0.15 1.18
C ASN A 105 -1.54 1.35 0.21
N ASN A 106 -0.48 2.14 0.21
CA ASN A 106 -0.28 3.33 -0.61
C ASN A 106 0.71 3.14 -1.76
N LEU A 107 1.02 1.89 -2.05
CA LEU A 107 1.86 1.51 -3.17
C LEU A 107 1.22 0.37 -3.94
N SER A 108 1.58 0.23 -5.21
CA SER A 108 1.35 -0.97 -6.00
C SER A 108 2.65 -1.41 -6.62
N VAL A 109 2.97 -2.70 -6.50
CA VAL A 109 4.13 -3.31 -7.16
C VAL A 109 3.65 -4.08 -8.38
N THR A 110 4.24 -3.83 -9.54
CA THR A 110 4.01 -4.55 -10.79
C THR A 110 5.36 -4.92 -11.43
N GLU A 111 5.33 -5.66 -12.53
CA GLU A 111 6.55 -5.92 -13.32
C GLU A 111 7.15 -4.65 -13.92
N GLU A 112 6.34 -3.62 -14.19
CA GLU A 112 6.79 -2.33 -14.74
C GLU A 112 7.48 -1.45 -13.69
N GLY A 113 7.28 -1.73 -12.40
CA GLY A 113 7.83 -0.96 -11.30
C GLY A 113 6.82 -0.73 -10.20
N ILE A 114 6.95 0.40 -9.52
CA ILE A 114 6.16 0.69 -8.32
C ILE A 114 5.45 2.01 -8.49
N LEU A 115 4.14 1.99 -8.30
CA LEU A 115 3.33 3.19 -8.17
C LEU A 115 3.19 3.53 -6.70
N PHE A 116 3.42 4.78 -6.34
CA PHE A 116 3.45 5.22 -4.95
C PHE A 116 2.73 6.56 -4.76
N THR A 117 2.09 6.71 -3.60
CA THR A 117 1.55 7.99 -3.13
C THR A 117 1.72 8.12 -1.63
N TYR A 118 1.62 9.36 -1.14
CA TYR A 118 1.64 9.68 0.28
C TYR A 118 0.48 10.64 0.61
N PRO A 119 0.16 10.88 1.91
CA PRO A 119 -0.93 11.78 2.27
C PRO A 119 -0.70 13.19 1.74
N PHE A 120 -1.79 13.90 1.42
CA PHE A 120 -1.80 15.25 0.84
C PHE A 120 -1.13 15.36 -0.55
N CYS A 121 -0.74 14.24 -1.14
CA CYS A 121 -0.21 14.23 -2.47
C CYS A 121 -1.32 13.97 -3.48
N ASP A 122 -1.51 14.86 -4.45
CA ASP A 122 -2.36 14.65 -5.63
C ASP A 122 -1.63 13.87 -6.73
N THR A 123 -0.35 13.59 -6.55
CA THR A 123 0.51 12.98 -7.55
C THR A 123 0.84 11.54 -7.20
N LEU A 124 0.62 10.62 -8.14
CA LEU A 124 1.11 9.24 -8.06
C LEU A 124 2.48 9.18 -8.74
N TYR A 125 3.50 8.73 -8.03
CA TYR A 125 4.87 8.64 -8.52
C TYR A 125 5.20 7.21 -8.96
N SER A 126 5.90 7.09 -10.09
CA SER A 126 6.64 5.88 -10.42
C SER A 126 7.97 5.89 -9.67
N VAL A 127 8.25 4.83 -8.92
CA VAL A 127 9.57 4.58 -8.32
C VAL A 127 10.35 3.65 -9.25
N ALA A 128 11.55 4.08 -9.65
CA ALA A 128 12.45 3.37 -10.55
C ALA A 128 13.87 3.35 -9.98
N LYS A 129 14.78 2.56 -10.57
CA LYS A 129 16.20 2.45 -10.15
C LYS A 129 16.87 3.81 -9.93
N ASN A 130 16.54 4.81 -10.75
CA ASN A 130 17.23 6.10 -10.78
C ASN A 130 16.52 7.21 -10.01
N GLY A 131 15.35 6.95 -9.40
CA GLY A 131 14.60 7.99 -8.72
C GLY A 131 13.08 7.83 -8.80
N LEU A 132 12.40 8.93 -8.49
CA LEU A 132 10.95 9.05 -8.58
C LEU A 132 10.57 10.01 -9.69
N THR A 133 9.53 9.64 -10.44
CA THR A 133 8.96 10.49 -11.48
C THR A 133 7.44 10.58 -11.30
N PRO A 134 6.82 11.76 -11.42
CA PRO A 134 5.36 11.86 -11.49
C PRO A 134 4.82 11.01 -12.66
N LYS A 135 3.84 10.14 -12.41
CA LYS A 135 3.21 9.29 -13.44
C LYS A 135 1.75 9.67 -13.68
N TYR A 136 1.01 9.98 -12.62
CA TYR A 136 -0.38 10.41 -12.71
C TYR A 136 -0.67 11.55 -11.75
N PHE A 137 -1.70 12.34 -12.08
CA PHE A 137 -2.25 13.39 -11.23
C PHE A 137 -3.73 13.11 -10.98
N VAL A 138 -4.16 13.19 -9.72
CA VAL A 138 -5.53 12.98 -9.30
C VAL A 138 -6.10 14.32 -8.87
N SER A 139 -7.17 14.75 -9.56
CA SER A 139 -7.86 16.00 -9.26
C SER A 139 -9.28 15.73 -8.78
N CYS A 140 -9.68 16.40 -7.71
CA CYS A 140 -11.05 16.44 -7.21
C CYS A 140 -11.25 17.68 -6.35
N ASP A 141 -12.40 18.35 -6.46
CA ASP A 141 -12.71 19.58 -5.75
C ASP A 141 -12.72 19.45 -4.21
N LYS A 142 -12.75 18.20 -3.71
CA LYS A 142 -12.74 17.88 -2.28
C LYS A 142 -11.36 17.45 -1.77
N PHE A 143 -10.35 17.40 -2.63
CA PHE A 143 -9.01 16.98 -2.26
C PHE A 143 -8.23 18.09 -1.58
N VAL A 144 -7.62 17.79 -0.44
CA VAL A 144 -6.67 18.66 0.25
C VAL A 144 -5.27 18.22 -0.10
N ASN A 145 -4.55 19.09 -0.81
CA ASN A 145 -3.16 18.86 -1.17
C ASN A 145 -2.19 19.37 -0.10
N ALA A 146 -0.90 19.11 -0.34
CA ALA A 146 0.20 19.46 0.54
C ALA A 146 0.20 20.95 0.90
N LYS A 147 0.04 21.82 -0.10
CA LYS A 147 0.04 23.28 0.10
C LYS A 147 -1.12 23.75 0.99
N GLU A 148 -2.32 23.21 0.79
CA GLU A 148 -3.43 23.54 1.69
C GLU A 148 -3.14 23.01 3.10
N ALA A 149 -2.52 21.83 3.19
CA ALA A 149 -2.24 21.18 4.45
C ALA A 149 -1.16 21.86 5.31
N GLU A 150 -0.21 22.59 4.71
CA GLU A 150 0.81 23.40 5.41
C GLU A 150 0.21 24.43 6.38
N ASN A 151 -1.02 24.88 6.13
CA ASN A 151 -1.69 25.87 6.98
C ASN A 151 -2.31 25.26 8.25
N TYR A 152 -2.33 23.93 8.39
CA TYR A 152 -2.91 23.28 9.56
C TYR A 152 -1.83 22.99 10.62
N ASN A 153 -1.70 23.92 11.58
CA ASN A 153 -0.89 23.71 12.78
C ASN A 153 -1.66 22.84 13.80
N MET A 154 -1.98 21.61 13.40
CA MET A 154 -2.82 20.66 14.15
C MET A 154 -2.14 19.28 14.19
N ASN A 155 -2.48 18.47 15.20
CA ASN A 155 -2.06 17.08 15.22
C ASN A 155 -2.91 16.23 14.26
N SER A 156 -2.45 15.01 13.96
CA SER A 156 -3.10 14.14 12.98
C SER A 156 -4.59 13.88 13.28
N THR A 157 -4.97 13.69 14.54
CA THR A 157 -6.36 13.39 14.96
C THR A 157 -7.30 14.58 14.71
N GLU A 158 -6.82 15.78 15.00
CA GLU A 158 -7.56 17.03 14.74
C GLU A 158 -7.76 17.24 13.24
N VAL A 159 -6.72 16.99 12.45
CA VAL A 159 -6.75 17.08 10.99
C VAL A 159 -7.74 16.09 10.38
N TYR A 160 -7.75 14.82 10.85
CA TYR A 160 -8.76 13.83 10.42
C TYR A 160 -10.18 14.33 10.70
N SER A 161 -10.41 14.80 11.92
CA SER A 161 -11.75 15.22 12.37
C SER A 161 -12.23 16.44 11.58
N LYS A 162 -11.33 17.40 11.32
CA LYS A 162 -11.62 18.60 10.54
C LYS A 162 -12.02 18.25 9.10
N PHE A 163 -11.22 17.45 8.40
CA PHE A 163 -11.52 17.11 7.01
C PHE A 163 -12.77 16.26 6.87
N ASP A 164 -13.01 15.33 7.80
CA ASP A 164 -14.23 14.54 7.82
C ASP A 164 -15.48 15.43 8.01
N ASN A 165 -15.40 16.45 8.88
CA ASN A 165 -16.47 17.42 9.08
C ASN A 165 -16.66 18.36 7.88
N GLU A 166 -15.58 18.79 7.22
CA GLU A 166 -15.64 19.67 6.03
C GLU A 166 -16.01 18.93 4.74
N GLY A 167 -16.09 17.61 4.77
CA GLY A 167 -16.36 16.81 3.57
C GLY A 167 -15.21 16.81 2.58
N LYS A 168 -13.98 16.90 3.10
CA LYS A 168 -12.74 16.87 2.34
C LYS A 168 -12.04 15.52 2.52
N TYR A 169 -11.16 15.19 1.58
CA TYR A 169 -10.28 14.03 1.69
C TYR A 169 -8.86 14.40 1.28
N PHE A 170 -7.90 13.62 1.73
CA PHE A 170 -6.49 13.98 1.62
C PHE A 170 -5.59 12.75 1.49
N ARG A 171 -6.18 11.56 1.42
CA ARG A 171 -5.44 10.30 1.33
C ARG A 171 -6.11 9.35 0.36
N TYR A 172 -5.27 8.62 -0.34
CA TYR A 172 -5.63 7.39 -1.03
C TYR A 172 -5.30 6.21 -0.11
N SER A 173 -6.02 5.11 -0.29
CA SER A 173 -5.74 3.84 0.38
C SER A 173 -6.02 2.70 -0.59
N ASN A 174 -5.41 1.55 -0.37
CA ASN A 174 -5.60 0.37 -1.22
C ASN A 174 -5.23 0.63 -2.69
N LEU A 175 -4.09 1.31 -2.92
CA LEU A 175 -3.59 1.53 -4.27
C LEU A 175 -3.22 0.20 -4.93
N ALA A 176 -3.72 -0.05 -6.13
CA ALA A 176 -3.37 -1.21 -6.94
C ALA A 176 -3.32 -0.81 -8.42
N GLU A 177 -2.35 -1.33 -9.17
CA GLU A 177 -2.15 -1.08 -10.59
C GLU A 177 -2.09 -2.42 -11.34
N THR A 178 -2.86 -2.54 -12.42
CA THR A 178 -2.71 -3.60 -13.44
C THR A 178 -2.21 -2.98 -14.74
N ASN A 179 -2.04 -3.75 -15.81
CA ASN A 179 -1.67 -3.21 -17.12
C ASN A 179 -2.70 -2.22 -17.67
N GLU A 180 -3.99 -2.42 -17.39
CA GLU A 180 -5.09 -1.65 -17.99
C GLU A 180 -5.75 -0.66 -17.01
N TRP A 181 -5.61 -0.89 -15.71
CA TRP A 181 -6.38 -0.17 -14.68
C TRP A 181 -5.53 0.26 -13.49
N ILE A 182 -5.93 1.40 -12.89
CA ILE A 182 -5.49 1.81 -11.56
C ILE A 182 -6.72 1.81 -10.65
N TYR A 183 -6.55 1.28 -9.46
CA TYR A 183 -7.55 1.30 -8.41
C TYR A 183 -7.00 1.98 -7.16
N PHE A 184 -7.85 2.75 -6.50
CA PHE A 184 -7.63 3.19 -5.13
C PHE A 184 -8.95 3.51 -4.45
N THR A 185 -8.90 3.66 -3.14
CA THR A 185 -10.02 4.13 -2.33
C THR A 185 -9.73 5.49 -1.71
N TYR A 186 -10.75 6.30 -1.52
CA TYR A 186 -10.70 7.49 -0.69
C TYR A 186 -11.94 7.56 0.20
N ALA A 187 -11.93 8.43 1.21
CA ALA A 187 -13.08 8.60 2.09
C ALA A 187 -13.44 10.07 2.30
N ILE A 188 -14.74 10.39 2.19
CA ILE A 188 -15.32 11.70 2.50
C ILE A 188 -16.53 11.46 3.43
N HIS A 189 -16.65 12.22 4.53
CA HIS A 189 -17.74 12.05 5.51
C HIS A 189 -17.91 10.59 5.96
N ARG A 190 -16.78 9.92 6.27
CA ARG A 190 -16.69 8.49 6.60
C ARG A 190 -17.26 7.52 5.56
N ARG A 191 -17.57 7.99 4.35
CA ARG A 191 -18.01 7.14 3.23
C ARG A 191 -16.81 6.84 2.36
N ILE A 192 -16.54 5.55 2.18
CA ILE A 192 -15.48 5.06 1.31
C ILE A 192 -16.01 5.04 -0.13
N PHE A 193 -15.15 5.42 -1.07
CA PHE A 193 -15.40 5.37 -2.50
C PHE A 193 -14.28 4.58 -3.16
N ASP A 194 -14.66 3.66 -4.02
CA ASP A 194 -13.80 2.90 -4.91
C ASP A 194 -13.61 3.67 -6.22
N VAL A 195 -12.37 3.88 -6.61
CA VAL A 195 -12.01 4.59 -7.84
C VAL A 195 -11.29 3.64 -8.77
N TYR A 196 -11.74 3.57 -10.01
CA TYR A 196 -11.13 2.80 -11.08
C TYR A 196 -10.81 3.76 -12.23
N TYR A 197 -9.54 3.82 -12.63
CA TYR A 197 -9.11 4.59 -13.78
C TYR A 197 -8.65 3.65 -14.90
N SER A 198 -9.26 3.78 -16.09
CA SER A 198 -8.82 3.05 -17.29
C SER A 198 -7.64 3.78 -17.91
N LYS A 199 -6.50 3.12 -18.02
CA LYS A 199 -5.31 3.69 -18.68
C LYS A 199 -5.55 3.89 -20.17
N ARG A 200 -6.27 2.97 -20.81
CA ARG A 200 -6.60 2.99 -22.24
C ARG A 200 -7.66 4.02 -22.58
N ALA A 201 -8.81 3.98 -21.90
CA ALA A 201 -9.94 4.87 -22.19
C ALA A 201 -9.78 6.27 -21.56
N LYS A 202 -8.84 6.43 -20.61
CA LYS A 202 -8.56 7.67 -19.89
C LYS A 202 -9.80 8.22 -19.17
N ASN A 203 -10.65 7.34 -18.68
CA ASN A 203 -11.85 7.67 -17.92
C ASN A 203 -11.77 7.09 -16.50
N THR A 204 -12.56 7.67 -15.61
CA THR A 204 -12.62 7.29 -14.20
C THR A 204 -14.03 6.83 -13.86
N ILE A 205 -14.13 5.73 -13.12
CA ILE A 205 -15.37 5.22 -12.53
C ILE A 205 -15.23 5.38 -11.02
N ASN A 206 -16.21 6.02 -10.39
CA ASN A 206 -16.23 6.29 -8.96
C ASN A 206 -17.50 5.67 -8.35
N LEU A 207 -17.30 4.71 -7.46
CA LEU A 207 -18.36 3.87 -6.91
C LEU A 207 -18.38 3.97 -5.39
N ARG A 208 -19.54 4.25 -4.81
CA ARG A 208 -19.69 4.33 -3.34
C ARG A 208 -19.68 2.96 -2.66
N LYS A 209 -20.01 1.91 -3.39
CA LYS A 209 -20.15 0.55 -2.86
C LYS A 209 -20.22 -0.44 -4.02
N VAL A 210 -19.16 -1.23 -4.23
CA VAL A 210 -19.20 -2.32 -5.21
C VAL A 210 -19.57 -3.62 -4.51
N THR A 211 -20.52 -4.35 -5.09
CA THR A 211 -20.91 -5.68 -4.64
C THR A 211 -20.75 -6.68 -5.76
N PHE A 212 -20.19 -7.83 -5.46
CA PHE A 212 -20.39 -9.02 -6.27
C PHE A 212 -21.84 -9.49 -6.07
N ASP A 213 -22.55 -9.75 -7.17
CA ASP A 213 -23.94 -10.25 -7.25
C ASP A 213 -25.02 -9.54 -6.40
N GLY A 214 -24.72 -8.35 -5.87
CA GLY A 214 -25.59 -7.64 -4.94
C GLY A 214 -25.49 -8.11 -3.48
N THR A 215 -24.73 -9.19 -3.20
CA THR A 215 -24.63 -9.78 -1.85
C THR A 215 -23.29 -9.47 -1.19
N LEU A 216 -22.19 -9.80 -1.86
CA LEU A 216 -20.85 -9.71 -1.26
C LEU A 216 -20.23 -8.35 -1.54
N HIS A 217 -19.88 -7.59 -0.51
CA HIS A 217 -19.07 -6.39 -0.70
C HIS A 217 -17.71 -6.76 -1.24
N LEU A 218 -17.31 -6.08 -2.32
CA LEU A 218 -15.96 -6.22 -2.83
C LEU A 218 -14.99 -5.69 -1.77
N PHE A 219 -14.07 -6.56 -1.38
CA PHE A 219 -13.00 -6.18 -0.46
C PHE A 219 -12.01 -5.29 -1.22
N PRO A 220 -11.44 -4.26 -0.57
CA PRO A 220 -10.46 -3.42 -1.23
C PRO A 220 -9.28 -4.23 -1.75
N TYR A 221 -8.83 -3.91 -2.96
CA TYR A 221 -7.69 -4.62 -3.54
C TYR A 221 -6.41 -4.30 -2.77
N ARG A 222 -5.63 -5.34 -2.49
CA ARG A 222 -4.36 -5.26 -1.76
C ARG A 222 -3.16 -5.27 -2.69
N SER A 223 -3.31 -5.83 -3.89
CA SER A 223 -2.27 -5.93 -4.90
C SER A 223 -2.88 -6.26 -6.26
N SER A 224 -2.04 -6.56 -7.23
CA SER A 224 -2.39 -7.13 -8.53
C SER A 224 -1.55 -8.37 -8.86
N TYR A 225 -2.05 -9.19 -9.77
CA TYR A 225 -1.36 -10.33 -10.35
C TYR A 225 -1.74 -10.43 -11.83
N GLY A 226 -0.80 -10.12 -12.72
CA GLY A 226 -1.10 -9.89 -14.14
C GLY A 226 -2.17 -8.80 -14.30
N ASP A 227 -3.25 -9.11 -15.02
CA ASP A 227 -4.39 -8.21 -15.21
C ASP A 227 -5.48 -8.32 -14.13
N TYR A 228 -5.24 -9.07 -13.06
CA TYR A 228 -6.19 -9.22 -11.96
C TYR A 228 -5.83 -8.30 -10.82
N PHE A 229 -6.82 -7.62 -10.28
CA PHE A 229 -6.74 -7.10 -8.93
C PHE A 229 -6.94 -8.23 -7.92
N VAL A 230 -6.20 -8.19 -6.82
CA VAL A 230 -6.24 -9.21 -5.77
C VAL A 230 -6.82 -8.61 -4.50
N SER A 231 -7.89 -9.21 -4.00
CA SER A 231 -8.44 -8.92 -2.68
C SER A 231 -8.47 -10.18 -1.81
N LEU A 232 -8.70 -9.99 -0.51
CA LEU A 232 -8.73 -11.05 0.47
C LEU A 232 -10.06 -11.03 1.20
N ALA A 233 -10.72 -12.18 1.23
CA ALA A 233 -11.98 -12.41 1.92
C ALA A 233 -11.76 -13.42 3.05
N GLU A 234 -12.17 -13.06 4.26
CA GLU A 234 -12.18 -14.01 5.38
C GLU A 234 -13.12 -15.18 5.06
N ALA A 235 -12.66 -16.41 5.27
CA ALA A 235 -13.44 -17.63 4.97
C ALA A 235 -14.79 -17.61 5.70
N GLN A 236 -14.82 -17.15 6.95
CA GLN A 236 -16.02 -16.95 7.75
C GLN A 236 -17.08 -16.07 7.06
N VAL A 237 -16.66 -15.02 6.34
CA VAL A 237 -17.61 -14.11 5.64
C VAL A 237 -18.27 -14.84 4.48
N LEU A 238 -17.48 -15.56 3.67
CA LEU A 238 -18.00 -16.33 2.55
C LEU A 238 -18.90 -17.47 3.04
N PHE A 239 -18.47 -18.21 4.07
CA PHE A 239 -19.23 -19.29 4.68
C PHE A 239 -20.59 -18.82 5.20
N ASN A 240 -20.66 -17.65 5.84
CA ASN A 240 -21.91 -17.07 6.35
C ASN A 240 -22.88 -16.65 5.23
N LEU A 241 -22.36 -16.37 4.03
CA LEU A 241 -23.13 -15.95 2.87
C LEU A 241 -23.38 -17.07 1.86
N LYS A 242 -22.91 -18.30 2.10
CA LYS A 242 -22.88 -19.39 1.11
C LYS A 242 -24.23 -19.73 0.46
N GLU A 243 -25.35 -19.51 1.15
CA GLU A 243 -26.69 -19.74 0.58
C GLU A 243 -27.20 -18.59 -0.29
N LYS A 244 -26.59 -17.41 -0.18
CA LYS A 244 -26.93 -16.21 -0.97
C LYS A 244 -26.01 -16.00 -2.16
N LEU A 245 -24.76 -16.48 -2.06
CA LEU A 245 -23.77 -16.37 -3.12
C LEU A 245 -24.09 -17.31 -4.28
N THR A 246 -23.83 -16.83 -5.49
CA THR A 246 -24.08 -17.57 -6.73
C THR A 246 -22.79 -17.78 -7.54
N GLY A 247 -22.84 -18.64 -8.57
CA GLY A 247 -21.69 -18.93 -9.43
C GLY A 247 -20.50 -19.56 -8.70
N ASP A 248 -19.29 -19.32 -9.23
CA ASP A 248 -18.05 -19.95 -8.73
C ASP A 248 -17.76 -19.61 -7.26
N ILE A 249 -18.02 -18.37 -6.84
CA ILE A 249 -17.81 -17.95 -5.45
C ILE A 249 -18.82 -18.61 -4.50
N GLY A 250 -20.06 -18.84 -4.94
CA GLY A 250 -21.06 -19.56 -4.18
C GLY A 250 -20.73 -21.05 -4.03
N ALA A 251 -20.23 -21.68 -5.11
CA ALA A 251 -19.73 -23.05 -5.05
C ALA A 251 -18.55 -23.19 -4.07
N LEU A 252 -17.59 -22.27 -4.14
CA LEU A 252 -16.46 -22.22 -3.20
C LEU A 252 -16.92 -21.99 -1.76
N ALA A 253 -17.85 -21.06 -1.51
CA ALA A 253 -18.36 -20.78 -0.18
C ALA A 253 -19.06 -21.99 0.48
N LYS A 254 -19.59 -22.91 -0.33
CA LYS A 254 -20.19 -24.17 0.15
C LYS A 254 -19.16 -25.29 0.40
N SER A 255 -17.98 -25.21 -0.20
CA SER A 255 -16.92 -26.21 -0.04
C SER A 255 -15.92 -25.91 1.07
N ILE A 256 -15.89 -24.67 1.58
CA ILE A 256 -14.98 -24.23 2.64
C ILE A 256 -15.61 -24.32 4.04
N SER A 257 -14.77 -24.28 5.07
CA SER A 257 -15.17 -24.08 6.46
C SER A 257 -14.99 -22.63 6.90
N ALA A 258 -15.71 -22.23 7.95
CA ALA A 258 -15.56 -20.92 8.58
C ALA A 258 -14.15 -20.67 9.19
N ALA A 259 -13.43 -21.74 9.51
CA ALA A 259 -12.10 -21.69 10.14
C ALA A 259 -10.95 -21.82 9.12
N ASP A 260 -11.27 -21.95 7.83
CA ASP A 260 -10.25 -22.02 6.78
C ASP A 260 -9.50 -20.69 6.68
N ASN A 261 -8.32 -20.74 6.07
CA ASN A 261 -7.54 -19.55 5.77
C ASN A 261 -8.32 -18.57 4.88
N PRO A 262 -7.97 -17.27 4.91
CA PRO A 262 -8.59 -16.30 4.01
C PRO A 262 -8.46 -16.69 2.54
N ILE A 263 -9.51 -16.40 1.78
CA ILE A 263 -9.63 -16.72 0.36
C ILE A 263 -9.18 -15.52 -0.47
N LEU A 264 -8.31 -15.78 -1.45
CA LEU A 264 -7.94 -14.79 -2.47
C LEU A 264 -9.04 -14.67 -3.51
N ILE A 265 -9.49 -13.44 -3.77
CA ILE A 265 -10.43 -13.12 -4.84
C ILE A 265 -9.68 -12.34 -5.91
N LEU A 266 -9.60 -12.93 -7.10
CA LEU A 266 -9.01 -12.31 -8.29
C LEU A 266 -10.11 -11.69 -9.14
N CYS A 267 -10.06 -10.37 -9.32
CA CYS A 267 -11.04 -9.62 -10.11
C CYS A 267 -10.37 -8.99 -11.34
N LYS A 268 -10.93 -9.25 -12.51
CA LYS A 268 -10.54 -8.57 -13.76
C LYS A 268 -11.67 -7.67 -14.23
N MET A 269 -11.36 -6.40 -14.46
CA MET A 269 -12.28 -5.45 -15.07
C MET A 269 -12.43 -5.78 -16.56
N LYS A 270 -13.67 -5.75 -17.07
CA LYS A 270 -14.01 -5.97 -18.49
C LYS A 270 -14.37 -4.66 -19.16
#